data_AF-A0A1X2G9P7-F1
#
_entry.id   AF-A0A1X2G9P7-F1
#
_cell.length_a   1.000
_cell.length_b   1.000
_cell.length_c   1.000
_cell.angle_alpha   90.00
_cell.angle_beta   90.00
_cell.angle_gamma   90.00
#
_symmetry.space_group_name_H-M   'P 1'
#
loop_
_entity.id
_entity.type
_entity.pdbx_description
1 polymer ?
#
loop_
_entity_poly.entity_id
_entity_poly.type
_entity_poly.pdbx_seq_one_letter_code
_entity_poly.pdbx_strand_id
1 'polypeptide(L)'
;MTTDEPLSMADMTSFNDSGIPKTSMDDEIPLDKARLTLLLVNGKRSLFDFDPSTTIDAVKAIVLNQWPQDWLEQKPSSTKSIEFVYLGKFLDNNTKLKGQ
;
A
#
# COMPACT_ATOMS: atom_id res chain seq x y z
N MET A 1 -49.72 -35.31 37.93
CA MET A 1 -49.73 -33.88 38.28
C MET A 1 -48.44 -33.29 37.78
N THR A 2 -48.58 -32.27 36.95
CA THR A 2 -47.52 -31.50 36.33
C THR A 2 -46.82 -30.65 37.39
N THR A 3 -45.49 -30.61 37.36
CA THR A 3 -44.71 -29.43 37.78
C THR A 3 -43.68 -29.18 36.69
N ASP A 4 -44.05 -28.21 35.87
CA ASP A 4 -43.25 -27.40 34.99
C ASP A 4 -42.12 -26.72 35.78
N GLU A 5 -40.86 -26.92 35.39
CA GLU A 5 -39.81 -25.91 35.58
C GLU A 5 -38.97 -25.82 34.29
N PRO A 6 -38.99 -24.66 33.61
CA PRO A 6 -38.43 -24.50 32.27
C PRO A 6 -36.90 -24.30 32.25
N LEU A 7 -36.30 -24.72 31.13
CA LEU A 7 -34.91 -24.49 30.74
C LEU A 7 -34.44 -23.06 31.04
N SER A 8 -33.30 -22.93 31.72
CA SER A 8 -32.57 -21.67 31.92
C SER A 8 -32.31 -20.97 30.59
N MET A 9 -33.13 -19.97 30.29
CA MET A 9 -32.95 -19.06 29.16
C MET A 9 -32.29 -17.78 29.68
N ALA A 10 -30.98 -17.84 29.84
CA ALA A 10 -30.14 -16.68 30.11
C ALA A 10 -28.91 -16.69 29.19
N ASP A 11 -29.13 -16.95 27.90
CA ASP A 11 -28.22 -16.47 26.85
C ASP A 11 -28.68 -15.05 26.49
N MET A 12 -28.41 -14.12 27.40
CA MET A 12 -28.60 -12.70 27.16
C MET A 12 -27.53 -12.26 26.17
N THR A 13 -27.94 -12.25 24.90
CA THR A 13 -27.72 -11.16 23.95
C THR A 13 -26.38 -10.42 24.13
N SER A 14 -25.35 -10.91 23.44
CA SER A 14 -24.38 -10.00 22.82
C SER A 14 -24.53 -10.11 21.30
N PHE A 15 -25.68 -9.63 20.81
CA PHE A 15 -25.75 -9.10 19.45
C PHE A 15 -24.93 -7.82 19.45
N ASN A 16 -23.62 -7.96 19.25
CA ASN A 16 -22.82 -6.83 18.79
C ASN A 16 -23.16 -6.59 17.32
N ASP A 17 -24.33 -5.99 17.13
CA ASP A 17 -24.68 -5.21 15.97
C ASP A 17 -23.60 -4.15 15.75
N SER A 18 -22.82 -4.35 14.70
CA SER A 18 -22.55 -3.30 13.71
C SER A 18 -21.62 -3.92 12.69
N GLY A 19 -22.22 -4.38 11.60
CA GLY A 19 -21.51 -4.49 10.35
C GLY A 19 -20.96 -3.12 9.99
N ILE A 20 -19.65 -2.96 10.11
CA ILE A 20 -18.91 -2.26 9.09
C ILE A 20 -18.05 -3.34 8.44
N PRO A 21 -18.50 -4.00 7.36
CA PRO A 21 -17.52 -4.35 6.35
C PRO A 21 -16.81 -3.04 6.04
N LYS A 22 -15.53 -2.92 6.37
CA LYS A 22 -14.71 -1.79 5.93
C LYS A 22 -14.61 -1.91 4.41
N THR A 23 -15.68 -1.49 3.76
CA THR A 23 -15.76 -1.15 2.36
C THR A 23 -14.69 -0.11 2.15
N SER A 24 -13.62 -0.57 1.49
CA SER A 24 -12.97 0.09 0.37
C SER A 24 -12.65 1.58 0.52
N MET A 25 -11.38 1.89 0.25
CA MET A 25 -10.90 3.19 -0.25
C MET A 25 -10.49 4.24 0.77
N ASP A 26 -9.74 3.88 1.81
CA ASP A 26 -8.71 4.76 2.37
C ASP A 26 -7.67 3.87 3.04
N ASP A 27 -6.68 3.48 2.24
CA ASP A 27 -5.51 2.77 2.70
C ASP A 27 -4.71 3.76 3.56
N GLU A 28 -5.03 3.77 4.86
CA GLU A 28 -4.40 4.57 5.91
C GLU A 28 -2.90 4.41 5.78
N ILE A 29 -2.26 5.37 5.11
CA ILE A 29 -0.81 5.36 4.96
C ILE A 29 -0.28 5.49 6.38
N PRO A 30 0.48 4.51 6.90
CA PRO A 30 1.13 4.69 8.18
C PRO A 30 1.92 6.00 8.08
N LEU A 31 1.77 6.92 9.04
CA LEU A 31 2.52 8.21 9.02
C LEU A 31 4.03 8.03 8.86
N ASP A 32 4.52 6.82 9.16
CA ASP A 32 5.90 6.40 9.02
C ASP A 32 6.33 6.00 7.59
N LYS A 33 5.39 5.91 6.64
CA LYS A 33 5.67 5.48 5.25
C LYS A 33 5.46 6.61 4.25
N ALA A 34 6.32 6.62 3.23
CA ALA A 34 6.23 7.49 2.07
C ALA A 34 5.56 6.75 0.90
N ARG A 35 4.34 7.15 0.54
CA ARG A 35 3.65 6.62 -0.64
C ARG A 35 4.06 7.37 -1.90
N LEU A 36 4.56 6.64 -2.89
CA LEU A 36 4.92 7.16 -4.19
C LEU A 36 3.92 6.64 -5.24
N THR A 37 3.35 7.57 -5.99
CA THR A 37 2.61 7.24 -7.21
C THR A 37 3.57 7.36 -8.38
N LEU A 38 3.98 6.23 -8.93
CA LEU A 38 4.87 6.17 -10.08
C LEU A 38 4.05 6.14 -11.37
N LEU A 39 4.41 7.02 -12.31
CA LEU A 39 3.80 7.10 -13.63
C LEU A 39 4.81 6.61 -14.67
N LEU A 40 4.46 5.53 -15.37
CA LEU A 40 5.25 5.05 -16.49
C LEU A 40 4.97 5.90 -17.74
N VAL A 41 5.93 5.97 -18.66
CA VAL A 41 5.84 6.78 -19.91
C VAL A 41 4.62 6.45 -20.79
N ASN A 42 4.02 5.27 -20.63
CA ASN A 42 2.79 4.87 -21.31
C ASN A 42 1.50 5.41 -20.65
N GLY A 43 1.62 6.16 -19.54
CA GLY A 43 0.48 6.69 -18.79
C GLY A 43 -0.05 5.78 -17.68
N LYS A 44 0.50 4.57 -17.49
CA LYS A 44 0.09 3.66 -16.41
C LYS A 44 0.65 4.12 -15.06
N ARG A 45 -0.19 4.08 -14.02
CA ARG A 45 0.17 4.47 -12.65
C ARG A 45 0.22 3.25 -11.76
N SER A 46 1.21 3.20 -10.87
CA SER A 46 1.31 2.20 -9.81
C SER A 46 1.69 2.89 -8.52
N LEU A 47 1.03 2.49 -7.44
CA LEU A 47 1.29 3.00 -6.10
C LEU A 47 2.27 2.07 -5.40
N PHE A 48 3.23 2.66 -4.71
CA PHE A 48 4.21 1.95 -3.90
C PHE A 48 4.41 2.66 -2.58
N ASP A 49 4.53 1.89 -1.51
CA ASP A 49 4.84 2.38 -0.18
C ASP A 49 6.29 2.08 0.16
N PHE A 50 7.04 3.12 0.50
CA PHE A 50 8.45 3.04 0.88
C PHE A 50 8.68 3.63 2.26
N ASP A 51 9.84 3.32 2.84
CA ASP A 51 10.29 4.01 4.05
C ASP A 51 10.85 5.39 3.66
N PRO A 52 10.54 6.49 4.37
CA PRO A 52 11.06 7.83 4.11
C PRO A 52 12.59 7.92 4.12
N SER A 53 13.27 7.00 4.81
CA SER A 53 14.73 6.91 4.90
C SER A 53 15.36 6.20 3.70
N THR A 54 14.53 5.58 2.84
CA THR A 54 14.97 4.84 1.65
C THR A 54 15.57 5.80 0.63
N THR A 55 16.70 5.41 0.06
CA THR A 55 17.33 6.13 -1.04
C THR A 55 16.67 5.81 -2.37
N ILE A 56 16.76 6.73 -3.32
CA ILE A 56 16.23 6.55 -4.67
C ILE A 56 16.80 5.32 -5.36
N ASP A 57 18.07 4.99 -5.13
CA ASP A 57 18.67 3.75 -5.64
C ASP A 57 17.94 2.49 -5.16
N ALA A 58 17.65 2.43 -3.86
CA ALA A 58 16.92 1.32 -3.25
C ALA A 58 15.47 1.28 -3.75
N VAL A 59 14.81 2.43 -3.92
CA VAL A 59 13.47 2.52 -4.53
C VAL A 59 13.49 1.91 -5.94
N LYS A 60 14.47 2.27 -6.79
CA LYS A 60 14.59 1.71 -8.15
C LYS A 60 14.76 0.19 -8.12
N ALA A 61 15.58 -0.33 -7.21
CA ALA A 61 15.77 -1.76 -7.03
C ALA A 61 14.48 -2.48 -6.62
N ILE A 62 13.75 -1.92 -5.66
CA ILE A 62 12.47 -2.47 -5.20
C ILE A 62 11.43 -2.43 -6.32
N VAL A 63 11.30 -1.32 -7.05
CA VAL A 63 10.37 -1.19 -8.18
C VAL A 63 10.72 -2.19 -9.29
N LEU A 64 12.01 -2.36 -9.61
CA LEU A 64 12.45 -3.36 -10.59
C LEU A 64 12.13 -4.80 -10.15
N ASN A 65 12.26 -5.08 -8.86
CA ASN A 65 11.96 -6.39 -8.27
C ASN A 65 10.45 -6.65 -8.22
N GLN A 66 9.68 -5.67 -7.74
CA GLN A 66 8.22 -5.70 -7.66
C GLN A 66 7.58 -5.03 -8.89
N TRP A 67 8.18 -5.27 -10.06
CA TRP A 67 7.72 -4.62 -11.28
C TRP A 67 6.29 -5.06 -11.59
N PRO A 68 5.33 -4.13 -11.68
CA PRO A 68 3.92 -4.48 -11.75
C PRO A 68 3.64 -5.18 -13.08
N GLN A 69 2.69 -6.13 -13.05
CA GLN A 69 2.37 -6.96 -14.21
C GLN A 69 1.98 -6.12 -15.43
N ASP A 70 1.22 -5.06 -15.17
CA ASP A 70 0.82 -4.06 -16.16
C ASP A 70 1.98 -3.35 -16.87
N TRP A 71 3.19 -3.36 -16.30
CA TRP A 71 4.36 -2.70 -16.86
C TRP A 71 5.37 -3.69 -17.47
N LEU A 72 5.12 -5.00 -17.42
CA LEU A 72 6.11 -6.03 -17.80
C LEU A 72 6.70 -5.83 -19.20
N GLU A 73 5.90 -5.36 -20.16
CA GLU A 73 6.34 -5.07 -21.53
C GLU A 73 7.48 -4.03 -21.59
N GLN A 74 7.55 -3.15 -20.60
CA GLN A 74 8.56 -2.10 -20.47
C GLN A 74 9.49 -2.34 -19.27
N LYS A 75 9.61 -3.60 -18.81
CA LYS A 75 10.50 -3.93 -17.70
C LYS A 75 11.96 -3.63 -18.11
N PRO A 76 12.64 -2.71 -17.44
CA PRO A 76 14.02 -2.40 -17.77
C PRO A 76 14.94 -3.56 -17.38
N SER A 77 16.05 -3.70 -18.11
CA SER A 77 17.06 -4.74 -17.87
C SER A 77 17.92 -4.48 -16.64
N SER A 78 17.95 -3.24 -16.13
CA SER A 78 18.73 -2.86 -14.95
C SER A 78 18.12 -1.64 -14.25
N THR A 79 18.44 -1.47 -12.96
CA THR A 79 18.01 -0.31 -12.16
C THR A 79 18.57 1.01 -12.68
N LYS A 80 19.71 0.98 -13.38
CA LYS A 80 20.33 2.15 -14.01
C LYS A 80 19.50 2.73 -15.14
N SER A 81 18.68 1.92 -15.80
CA SER A 81 17.79 2.38 -16.87
C SER A 81 16.50 3.03 -16.34
N ILE A 82 16.31 3.03 -15.01
CA ILE A 82 15.18 3.69 -14.36
C ILE A 82 15.63 5.07 -13.90
N GLU A 83 14.98 6.10 -14.41
CA GLU A 83 15.15 7.48 -13.96
C GLU A 83 13.84 7.98 -13.36
N PHE A 84 13.88 8.42 -12.10
CA PHE A 84 12.72 9.05 -11.49
C PHE A 84 12.79 10.55 -11.70
N VAL A 85 11.66 11.13 -12.11
CA VAL A 85 11.48 12.57 -12.25
C VAL A 85 10.39 13.01 -11.30
N TYR A 86 10.71 13.96 -10.44
CA TYR A 86 9.77 14.56 -9.51
C TYR A 86 9.74 16.08 -9.72
N LEU A 87 8.56 16.61 -10.04
CA LEU A 87 8.34 18.05 -10.31
C LEU A 87 9.33 18.63 -11.36
N GLY A 88 9.65 17.85 -12.39
CA GLY A 88 10.57 18.26 -13.45
C GLY A 88 12.06 18.14 -13.09
N LYS A 89 12.40 17.54 -11.95
CA LYS A 89 13.79 17.26 -11.55
C LYS A 89 14.06 15.76 -11.56
N PHE A 90 15.16 15.36 -12.18
CA PHE A 90 15.67 14.00 -12.04
C PHE A 90 16.14 13.78 -10.60
N LEU A 91 15.75 12.66 -10.01
CA LEU A 91 16.12 12.29 -8.66
C LEU A 91 17.42 11.48 -8.69
N ASP A 92 18.44 11.98 -8.00
CA ASP A 92 19.71 11.28 -7.79
C ASP A 92 19.53 10.06 -6.91
N ASN A 93 20.27 9.00 -7.21
CA ASN A 93 20.30 7.73 -6.47
C ASN A 93 20.60 7.89 -4.97
N ASN A 94 21.36 8.93 -4.58
CA ASN A 94 21.71 9.21 -3.19
C ASN A 94 20.62 9.98 -2.42
N THR A 95 19.63 10.56 -3.13
CA THR A 95 18.53 11.30 -2.52
C THR A 95 17.65 10.36 -1.71
N LYS A 96 17.12 10.82 -0.59
CA LYS A 96 16.13 10.09 0.22
C LYS A 96 14.73 10.61 -0.05
N LEU A 97 13.72 9.77 0.18
CA LEU A 97 12.32 10.16 -0.04
C LEU A 97 11.83 11.26 0.89
N LYS A 98 12.35 11.31 2.12
CA LYS A 98 12.17 12.45 3.01
C LYS A 98 13.20 13.53 2.67
N GLY A 99 12.80 14.49 1.85
CA GLY A 99 13.56 15.72 1.67
C GLY A 99 13.63 16.46 3.01
N GLN A 100 14.85 16.73 3.49
CA GLN A 100 15.08 17.79 4.47
C GLN A 100 15.01 19.15 3.77
#